data_AF-A0A6P6M310-F1
#
_entry.id   AF-A0A6P6M310-F1
#
_cell.length_a   1.000
_cell.length_b   1.000
_cell.length_c   1.000
_cell.angle_alpha   90.00
_cell.angle_beta   90.00
_cell.angle_gamma   90.00
#
_symmetry.space_group_name_H-M   'P 1'
#
loop_
_entity.id
_entity.type
_entity.pdbx_description
1 polymer ?
#
loop_
_entity_poly.entity_id
_entity_poly.type
_entity_poly.pdbx_seq_one_letter_code
_entity_poly.pdbx_strand_id
1 'polypeptide(L)'
;MARRRKGRRDETEMSFLMNNDALTDEAGCSRGSNDQLRFMVLGGDDALMDKACATILGEKENRDAFKFGILKPKTAHVFGREISVFKTPSHWLEHLKSYHILNIGVKTLKNELQYFELLLFPGPHAFLLVHRDVKNSGREYYLLQALSDVFGEEVLDYCMVIFIDEARNNDPKKNTCLKMCGGRHHILHNTDESVNKLFKKQEAMTQWKSSNFFTNNWDFFRKTEKYFEAEYKKKENKLRIELAENKQIVENQKKEIDDMKELDEKKDARIKDEENKLAESKDREKKLQSELDALKSSENQKEEKLKQEMTILEDTEKQLRSELDALKDSENQKEEELQKLKKELTIYTQEKNELSSELAALKSSENQKEEILQKLKQELTIYTQKNNELSSELVALKSSENQKEEILQKLKQELTIYTQKNNELSSELDALKSIESQMKEMLKQEMISHKDQEKQLHSDLVALKSSENQKEEILQKLKQELTIYTQKNNELSSELDALKSIENQMKEKLKQEMIIYKDRERHLKDDKIKLQREVEQLKQNKKQ
;
A
#
# COMPACT_ATOMS: atom_id res chain seq x y z
N MET A 1 -30.68 13.50 33.40
CA MET A 1 -30.09 13.02 34.66
C MET A 1 -28.66 12.57 34.40
N ALA A 2 -27.74 13.00 35.27
CA ALA A 2 -26.31 12.81 35.15
C ALA A 2 -25.82 11.44 35.66
N ARG A 3 -24.53 11.17 35.35
CA ARG A 3 -23.54 10.24 36.00
C ARG A 3 -23.43 8.86 35.35
N ARG A 4 -22.25 8.27 35.08
CA ARG A 4 -20.88 8.55 35.55
C ARG A 4 -19.81 7.78 34.72
N ARG A 5 -18.75 8.52 34.35
CA ARG A 5 -17.30 8.26 34.20
C ARG A 5 -16.66 6.84 34.10
N LYS A 6 -15.53 6.87 33.34
CA LYS A 6 -14.24 6.11 33.36
C LYS A 6 -14.16 4.91 32.39
N GLY A 7 -13.14 4.77 31.53
CA GLY A 7 -11.84 5.44 31.46
C GLY A 7 -11.18 5.35 30.06
N ARG A 8 -10.22 6.26 29.86
CA ARG A 8 -9.38 6.46 28.68
C ARG A 8 -7.94 6.16 29.12
N ARG A 9 -7.22 5.36 28.33
CA ARG A 9 -5.80 4.89 28.37
C ARG A 9 -5.80 3.39 28.03
N ASP A 10 -5.08 2.85 27.06
CA ASP A 10 -3.96 3.33 26.24
C ASP A 10 -4.03 2.62 24.88
N GLU A 11 -4.15 3.36 23.77
CA GLU A 11 -3.78 2.90 22.42
C GLU A 11 -2.45 3.57 22.07
N THR A 12 -1.41 3.09 22.73
CA THR A 12 -0.01 3.35 22.39
C THR A 12 0.60 1.97 22.25
N GLU A 13 0.54 1.39 21.04
CA GLU A 13 1.44 0.29 20.64
C GLU A 13 1.39 -0.10 19.15
N MET A 14 0.56 0.53 18.31
CA MET A 14 0.51 0.23 16.86
C MET A 14 0.92 1.39 15.94
N SER A 15 1.46 2.48 16.49
CA SER A 15 1.94 3.64 15.73
C SER A 15 3.47 3.72 15.59
N PHE A 16 4.22 2.63 15.81
CA PHE A 16 5.70 2.69 15.83
C PHE A 16 6.44 2.01 14.66
N LEU A 17 5.78 1.61 13.56
CA LEU A 17 6.50 0.95 12.44
C LEU A 17 6.34 1.59 11.05
N MET A 18 5.70 2.74 10.95
CA MET A 18 5.63 3.48 9.67
C MET A 18 5.77 4.97 9.95
N ASN A 19 6.92 5.39 10.46
CA ASN A 19 7.40 6.76 10.39
C ASN A 19 8.93 6.73 10.50
N ASN A 20 9.58 6.71 9.34
CA ASN A 20 10.90 7.30 9.16
C ASN A 20 11.04 7.63 7.68
N ASP A 21 10.48 8.79 7.30
CA ASP A 21 10.97 9.56 6.18
C ASP A 21 12.33 10.13 6.57
N ALA A 22 13.38 9.50 6.05
CA ALA A 22 14.68 10.12 5.84
C ALA A 22 15.20 9.61 4.49
N LEU A 23 14.75 10.28 3.43
CA LEU A 23 15.41 10.28 2.13
C LEU A 23 16.81 10.88 2.30
N THR A 24 17.85 10.10 2.01
CA THR A 24 19.05 10.60 1.32
C THR A 24 19.64 9.49 0.46
N ASP A 25 19.79 9.80 -0.82
CA ASP A 25 20.68 9.22 -1.84
C ASP A 25 21.49 7.98 -1.42
N GLU A 26 21.24 6.85 -2.09
CA GLU A 26 22.28 6.06 -2.78
C GLU A 26 21.59 5.12 -3.79
N ALA A 27 21.45 5.59 -5.04
CA ALA A 27 21.32 4.71 -6.20
C ALA A 27 22.70 4.06 -6.46
N GLY A 28 23.08 3.13 -5.61
CA GLY A 28 24.19 2.21 -5.80
C GLY A 28 23.67 0.79 -5.65
N CYS A 29 23.92 -0.08 -6.62
CA CYS A 29 23.77 -1.52 -6.43
C CYS A 29 24.63 -1.94 -5.24
N SER A 30 24.04 -2.01 -4.04
CA SER A 30 24.75 -2.41 -2.85
C SER A 30 24.86 -3.93 -2.84
N ARG A 31 26.11 -4.39 -3.05
CA ARG A 31 26.62 -5.59 -2.38
C ARG A 31 26.05 -5.59 -0.96
N GLY A 32 25.36 -6.68 -0.56
CA GLY A 32 24.60 -6.75 0.69
C GLY A 32 25.32 -6.05 1.85
N SER A 33 24.60 -5.17 2.55
CA SER A 33 25.17 -4.32 3.60
C SER A 33 26.02 -5.14 4.56
N ASN A 34 27.24 -4.66 4.85
CA ASN A 34 28.16 -5.25 5.84
C ASN A 34 27.62 -5.17 7.29
N ASP A 35 26.36 -4.77 7.45
CA ASP A 35 25.70 -4.49 8.72
C ASP A 35 25.01 -5.72 9.31
N GLN A 36 24.83 -6.79 8.52
CA GLN A 36 24.21 -8.04 8.99
C GLN A 36 25.13 -9.25 8.76
N LEU A 37 25.36 -10.05 9.81
CA LEU A 37 26.04 -11.35 9.73
C LEU A 37 25.10 -12.48 10.15
N ARG A 38 25.24 -13.63 9.50
CA ARG A 38 24.37 -14.81 9.67
C ARG A 38 25.23 -16.04 9.80
N PHE A 39 25.18 -16.72 10.94
CA PHE A 39 26.01 -17.87 11.23
C PHE A 39 25.16 -19.11 11.44
N MET A 40 25.53 -20.20 10.77
CA MET A 40 25.00 -21.53 11.08
C MET A 40 26.00 -22.28 11.94
N VAL A 41 25.64 -22.57 13.19
CA VAL A 41 26.50 -23.23 14.17
C VAL A 41 26.24 -24.73 14.13
N LEU A 42 27.29 -25.48 13.87
CA LEU A 42 27.32 -26.92 13.62
C LEU A 42 28.15 -27.63 14.69
N GLY A 43 27.80 -28.85 15.07
CA GLY A 43 28.58 -29.63 16.03
C GLY A 43 27.81 -30.77 16.69
N GLY A 44 28.53 -31.57 17.47
CA GLY A 44 27.98 -32.74 18.18
C GLY A 44 27.67 -32.52 19.66
N ASP A 45 28.16 -31.43 20.23
CA ASP A 45 28.07 -31.13 21.65
C ASP A 45 27.20 -29.90 21.84
N ASP A 46 25.97 -30.13 22.29
CA ASP A 46 24.98 -29.07 22.48
C ASP A 46 25.45 -27.98 23.44
N ALA A 47 26.13 -28.36 24.53
CA ALA A 47 26.59 -27.41 25.53
C ALA A 47 27.70 -26.52 24.97
N LEU A 48 28.58 -27.07 24.13
CA LEU A 48 29.58 -26.27 23.42
C LEU A 48 28.93 -25.36 22.37
N MET A 49 28.02 -25.88 21.55
CA MET A 49 27.31 -25.05 20.57
C MET A 49 26.56 -23.91 21.24
N ASP A 50 25.85 -24.16 22.35
CA ASP A 50 25.14 -23.13 23.11
C ASP A 50 26.10 -22.07 23.66
N LYS A 51 27.26 -22.51 24.19
CA LYS A 51 28.30 -21.59 24.67
C LYS A 51 28.87 -20.73 23.53
N ALA A 52 29.10 -21.31 22.34
CA ALA A 52 29.55 -20.56 21.17
C ALA A 52 28.51 -19.52 20.75
N CYS A 53 27.24 -19.93 20.62
CA CYS A 53 26.14 -19.03 20.26
C CYS A 53 26.00 -17.86 21.25
N ALA A 54 25.97 -18.15 22.56
CA ALA A 54 25.88 -17.12 23.59
C ALA A 54 27.05 -16.14 23.54
N THR A 55 28.27 -16.65 23.30
CA THR A 55 29.48 -15.83 23.15
C THR A 55 29.40 -14.92 21.92
N ILE A 56 28.97 -15.45 20.77
CA ILE A 56 28.84 -14.68 19.51
C ILE A 56 27.77 -13.60 19.62
N LEU A 57 26.66 -13.88 20.30
CA LEU A 57 25.56 -12.93 20.52
C LEU A 57 25.85 -11.91 21.65
N GLY A 58 27.00 -12.01 22.33
CA GLY A 58 27.38 -11.08 23.40
C GLY A 58 26.66 -11.30 24.73
N GLU A 59 25.98 -12.43 24.93
CA GLU A 59 25.21 -12.70 26.14
C GLU A 59 26.03 -13.51 27.17
N LYS A 60 26.93 -12.80 27.86
CA LYS A 60 28.04 -13.38 28.63
C LYS A 60 27.67 -13.98 30.00
N GLU A 61 26.50 -13.64 30.58
CA GLU A 61 26.23 -13.87 32.02
C GLU A 61 24.95 -14.68 32.35
N ASN A 62 24.14 -15.07 31.37
CA ASN A 62 22.85 -15.71 31.64
C ASN A 62 22.86 -17.21 31.34
N ARG A 63 23.20 -18.04 32.34
CA ARG A 63 23.28 -19.51 32.18
C ARG A 63 21.93 -20.20 31.96
N ASP A 64 20.83 -19.59 32.40
CA ASP A 64 19.50 -20.21 32.37
C ASP A 64 18.59 -19.67 31.25
N ALA A 65 18.91 -18.52 30.63
CA ALA A 65 18.08 -17.93 29.56
C ALA A 65 18.35 -18.48 28.15
N PHE A 66 19.35 -19.37 28.00
CA PHE A 66 19.80 -19.86 26.71
C PHE A 66 19.63 -21.36 26.55
N LYS A 67 18.37 -21.77 26.47
CA LYS A 67 18.05 -23.02 25.79
C LYS A 67 17.67 -22.64 24.37
N PHE A 68 18.48 -23.05 23.39
CA PHE A 68 18.04 -23.01 21.99
C PHE A 68 16.77 -23.86 21.89
N GLY A 69 15.62 -23.21 21.98
CA GLY A 69 14.34 -23.80 21.63
C GLY A 69 14.38 -24.17 20.15
N ILE A 70 13.92 -25.37 19.86
CA ILE A 70 14.02 -26.08 18.59
C ILE A 70 13.55 -25.16 17.42
N LEU A 71 14.50 -24.79 16.53
CA LEU A 71 14.31 -24.36 15.12
C LEU A 71 14.03 -22.88 14.79
N LYS A 72 14.60 -21.90 15.52
CA LYS A 72 14.64 -20.49 15.04
C LYS A 72 16.01 -19.82 15.21
N PRO A 73 16.46 -18.99 14.26
CA PRO A 73 17.64 -18.16 14.45
C PRO A 73 17.41 -17.15 15.59
N LYS A 74 18.43 -16.91 16.40
CA LYS A 74 18.42 -15.85 17.42
C LYS A 74 19.24 -14.66 16.90
N THR A 75 18.70 -13.46 17.03
CA THR A 75 19.34 -12.22 16.59
C THR A 75 19.77 -11.36 17.76
N ALA A 76 20.90 -10.66 17.62
CA ALA A 76 21.39 -9.67 18.59
C ALA A 76 22.20 -8.58 17.88
N HIS A 77 22.29 -7.39 18.48
CA HIS A 77 23.15 -6.33 18.00
C HIS A 77 24.49 -6.37 18.72
N VAL A 78 25.58 -6.65 17.98
CA VAL A 78 26.93 -6.80 18.52
C VAL A 78 27.89 -5.96 17.69
N PHE A 79 28.66 -5.07 18.33
CA PHE A 79 29.57 -4.12 17.66
C PHE A 79 28.91 -3.29 16.55
N GLY A 80 27.65 -2.86 16.75
CA GLY A 80 26.90 -2.05 15.78
C GLY A 80 26.37 -2.83 14.57
N ARG A 81 26.45 -4.16 14.59
CA ARG A 81 25.95 -5.04 13.52
C ARG A 81 24.86 -5.96 14.04
N GLU A 82 23.91 -6.29 13.17
CA GLU A 82 22.89 -7.30 13.44
C GLU A 82 23.49 -8.70 13.18
N ILE A 83 23.57 -9.51 14.22
CA ILE A 83 24.10 -10.87 14.16
C ILE A 83 22.95 -11.85 14.34
N SER A 84 22.74 -12.73 13.37
CA SER A 84 21.81 -13.86 13.44
C SER A 84 22.59 -15.16 13.59
N VAL A 85 22.28 -15.95 14.61
CA VAL A 85 22.92 -17.24 14.86
C VAL A 85 21.84 -18.33 14.88
N PHE A 86 22.02 -19.35 14.05
CA PHE A 86 21.18 -20.54 14.03
C PHE A 86 21.99 -21.75 14.51
N LYS A 87 21.55 -22.39 15.59
CA LYS A 87 22.14 -23.63 16.08
C LYS A 87 21.45 -24.83 15.41
N THR A 88 22.24 -25.72 14.81
CA THR A 88 21.72 -26.97 14.29
C THR A 88 21.58 -28.03 15.39
N PRO A 89 20.66 -29.00 15.25
CA PRO A 89 20.53 -30.09 16.21
C PRO A 89 21.80 -30.95 16.32
N SER A 90 22.23 -31.27 17.55
CA SER A 90 23.42 -32.13 17.80
C SER A 90 23.27 -33.57 17.28
N HIS A 91 22.03 -34.08 17.20
CA HIS A 91 21.75 -35.44 16.77
C HIS A 91 22.11 -35.70 15.30
N TRP A 92 22.36 -34.66 14.51
CA TRP A 92 22.87 -34.77 13.14
C TRP A 92 24.11 -35.65 13.03
N LEU A 93 25.04 -35.56 13.99
CA LEU A 93 26.20 -36.45 14.01
C LEU A 93 25.84 -37.90 14.28
N GLU A 94 24.71 -38.19 14.95
CA GLU A 94 24.26 -39.55 15.21
C GLU A 94 23.81 -40.27 13.95
N HIS A 95 23.13 -39.54 13.05
CA HIS A 95 22.75 -40.03 11.73
C HIS A 95 23.96 -40.25 10.80
N LEU A 96 25.12 -39.69 11.15
CA LEU A 96 26.36 -39.77 10.36
C LEU A 96 27.39 -40.75 10.96
N LYS A 97 27.04 -41.51 12.01
CA LYS A 97 27.96 -42.39 12.77
C LYS A 97 28.55 -43.57 11.96
N SER A 98 28.02 -43.94 10.79
CA SER A 98 28.49 -45.09 9.99
C SER A 98 28.29 -44.90 8.49
N TYR A 99 29.19 -45.43 7.66
CA TYR A 99 29.13 -45.39 6.18
C TYR A 99 27.83 -45.95 5.59
N HIS A 100 27.24 -46.97 6.24
CA HIS A 100 25.96 -47.54 5.81
C HIS A 100 24.76 -46.64 6.14
N ILE A 101 24.87 -45.86 7.21
CA ILE A 101 23.84 -44.91 7.62
C ILE A 101 24.06 -43.58 6.90
N LEU A 102 25.28 -43.24 6.47
CA LEU A 102 25.64 -42.02 5.77
C LEU A 102 24.76 -41.75 4.54
N ASN A 103 24.54 -42.73 3.65
CA ASN A 103 23.69 -42.49 2.46
C ASN A 103 22.21 -42.22 2.80
N ILE A 104 21.70 -42.79 3.90
CA ILE A 104 20.31 -42.57 4.35
C ILE A 104 20.24 -41.28 5.17
N GLY A 105 21.21 -41.05 6.05
CA GLY A 105 21.38 -39.89 6.91
C GLY A 105 21.62 -38.61 6.12
N VAL A 106 22.44 -38.64 5.06
CA VAL A 106 22.64 -37.50 4.15
C VAL A 106 21.35 -37.15 3.41
N LYS A 107 20.52 -38.13 3.03
CA LYS A 107 19.20 -37.86 2.43
C LYS A 107 18.22 -37.21 3.40
N THR A 108 18.16 -37.66 4.65
CA THR A 108 17.32 -37.03 5.67
C THR A 108 17.83 -35.64 6.06
N LEU A 109 19.16 -35.50 6.22
CA LEU A 109 19.82 -34.23 6.51
C LEU A 109 19.69 -33.23 5.36
N LYS A 110 19.63 -33.67 4.11
CA LYS A 110 19.42 -32.79 2.95
C LYS A 110 18.19 -31.91 3.11
N ASN A 111 17.06 -32.50 3.51
CA ASN A 111 15.81 -31.75 3.67
C ASN A 111 15.89 -30.75 4.83
N GLU A 112 16.51 -31.14 5.95
CA GLU A 112 16.68 -30.27 7.12
C GLU A 112 17.68 -29.14 6.85
N LEU A 113 18.80 -29.45 6.21
CA LEU A 113 19.82 -28.48 5.82
C LEU A 113 19.25 -27.42 4.85
N GLN A 114 18.51 -27.85 3.83
CA GLN A 114 17.85 -26.93 2.90
C GLN A 114 16.79 -26.07 3.60
N TYR A 115 16.02 -26.65 4.52
CA TYR A 115 15.06 -25.88 5.32
C TYR A 115 15.75 -24.86 6.24
N PHE A 116 16.88 -25.20 6.85
CA PHE A 116 17.61 -24.28 7.74
C PHE A 116 18.38 -23.19 6.99
N GLU A 117 18.83 -23.46 5.76
CA GLU A 117 19.35 -22.42 4.87
C GLU A 117 18.29 -21.33 4.63
N LEU A 118 17.02 -21.72 4.42
CA LEU A 118 15.90 -20.77 4.23
C LEU A 118 15.66 -19.88 5.45
N LEU A 119 15.93 -20.38 6.67
CA LEU A 119 15.81 -19.58 7.89
C LEU A 119 16.89 -18.49 8.00
N LEU A 120 17.98 -18.61 7.25
CA LEU A 120 19.09 -17.66 7.20
C LEU A 120 19.15 -16.89 5.87
N PHE A 121 18.00 -16.63 5.24
CA PHE A 121 17.91 -15.94 3.95
C PHE A 121 18.73 -14.63 3.90
N PRO A 122 19.42 -14.31 2.80
CA PRO A 122 19.59 -15.10 1.55
C PRO A 122 20.52 -16.33 1.66
N GLY A 123 21.17 -16.51 2.81
CA GLY A 123 22.02 -17.65 3.15
C GLY A 123 23.03 -17.29 4.25
N PRO A 124 23.71 -18.27 4.87
CA PRO A 124 24.68 -18.03 5.92
C PRO A 124 25.97 -17.39 5.39
N HIS A 125 26.54 -16.47 6.17
CA HIS A 125 27.84 -15.85 5.94
C HIS A 125 29.00 -16.78 6.32
N ALA A 126 28.79 -17.65 7.31
CA ALA A 126 29.69 -18.76 7.59
C ALA A 126 28.96 -19.92 8.27
N PHE A 127 29.46 -21.13 8.01
CA PHE A 127 29.14 -22.35 8.73
C PHE A 127 30.22 -22.57 9.80
N LEU A 128 29.85 -22.45 11.06
CA LEU A 128 30.75 -22.49 12.20
C LEU A 128 30.72 -23.88 12.84
N LEU A 129 31.73 -24.70 12.56
CA LEU A 129 31.86 -26.04 13.12
C LEU A 129 32.53 -25.99 14.49
N VAL A 130 31.73 -26.12 15.56
CA VAL A 130 32.19 -26.10 16.94
C VAL A 130 32.84 -27.42 17.31
N HIS A 131 34.05 -27.35 17.85
CA HIS A 131 34.89 -28.50 18.16
C HIS A 131 35.51 -28.36 19.55
N ARG A 132 35.50 -29.45 20.34
CA ARG A 132 35.98 -29.45 21.73
C ARG A 132 37.51 -29.49 21.85
N ASP A 133 38.18 -30.33 21.06
CA ASP A 133 39.62 -30.55 21.15
C ASP A 133 40.22 -30.84 19.77
N VAL A 134 41.39 -30.28 19.50
CA VAL A 134 42.16 -30.46 18.26
C VAL A 134 42.41 -31.94 17.92
N LYS A 135 42.50 -32.81 18.94
CA LYS A 135 42.86 -34.23 18.80
C LYS A 135 41.73 -35.18 18.41
N ASN A 136 40.45 -34.83 18.58
CA ASN A 136 39.36 -35.79 18.41
C ASN A 136 38.05 -35.12 18.00
N SER A 137 37.66 -35.31 16.75
CA SER A 137 36.51 -36.17 16.44
C SER A 137 36.37 -36.37 14.92
N GLY A 138 36.61 -37.59 14.45
CA GLY A 138 36.36 -37.96 13.05
C GLY A 138 34.88 -37.98 12.66
N ARG A 139 33.96 -37.61 13.56
CA ARG A 139 32.51 -37.62 13.29
C ARG A 139 32.04 -36.34 12.61
N GLU A 140 32.58 -35.20 13.03
CA GLU A 140 32.28 -33.87 12.50
C GLU A 140 32.79 -33.72 11.06
N TYR A 141 33.79 -34.51 10.69
CA TYR A 141 34.22 -34.67 9.30
C TYR A 141 33.06 -35.12 8.41
N TYR A 142 32.22 -36.06 8.88
CA TYR A 142 31.07 -36.52 8.13
C TYR A 142 29.99 -35.44 7.97
N LEU A 143 29.92 -34.47 8.87
CA LEU A 143 29.02 -33.33 8.72
C LEU A 143 29.48 -32.39 7.60
N LEU A 144 30.78 -32.15 7.50
CA LEU A 144 31.35 -31.40 6.37
C LEU A 144 31.18 -32.16 5.06
N GLN A 145 31.33 -33.48 5.07
CA GLN A 145 31.07 -34.31 3.89
C GLN A 145 29.59 -34.22 3.48
N ALA A 146 28.66 -34.36 4.43
CA ALA A 146 27.23 -34.22 4.17
C ALA A 146 26.85 -32.84 3.62
N LEU A 147 27.46 -31.77 4.15
CA LEU A 147 27.28 -30.41 3.62
C LEU A 147 27.74 -30.32 2.16
N SER A 148 28.93 -30.84 1.87
CA SER A 148 29.47 -30.88 0.51
C SER A 148 28.59 -31.69 -0.44
N ASP A 149 28.02 -32.81 0.02
CA ASP A 149 27.11 -33.64 -0.79
C ASP A 149 25.77 -32.94 -1.08
N VAL A 150 25.29 -32.11 -0.15
CA VAL A 150 23.99 -31.41 -0.26
C VAL A 150 24.10 -30.10 -1.04
N PHE A 151 25.16 -29.33 -0.78
CA PHE A 151 25.34 -27.95 -1.22
C PHE A 151 26.47 -27.78 -2.26
N GLY A 152 27.20 -28.84 -2.57
CA GLY A 152 28.40 -28.81 -3.40
C GLY A 152 29.65 -28.42 -2.61
N GLU A 153 30.83 -28.70 -3.17
CA GLU A 153 32.12 -28.47 -2.50
C GLU A 153 32.35 -27.00 -2.11
N GLU A 154 31.73 -26.04 -2.82
CA GLU A 154 31.86 -24.60 -2.53
C GLU A 154 31.41 -24.24 -1.11
N VAL A 155 30.48 -24.98 -0.50
CA VAL A 155 30.05 -24.72 0.89
C VAL A 155 31.20 -24.77 1.89
N LEU A 156 32.23 -25.59 1.60
CA LEU A 156 33.40 -25.74 2.46
C LEU A 156 34.23 -24.46 2.50
N ASP A 157 34.16 -23.62 1.46
CA ASP A 157 34.79 -22.29 1.43
C ASP A 157 34.19 -21.32 2.43
N TYR A 158 32.95 -21.56 2.84
CA TYR A 158 32.23 -20.79 3.86
C TYR A 158 32.28 -21.47 5.24
N CYS A 159 32.97 -22.61 5.38
CA CYS A 159 33.12 -23.32 6.64
C CYS A 159 34.36 -22.86 7.42
N MET A 160 34.21 -22.71 8.74
CA MET A 160 35.28 -22.39 9.68
C MET A 160 35.17 -23.24 10.95
N VAL A 161 36.30 -23.78 11.43
CA VAL A 161 36.34 -24.56 12.67
C VAL A 161 36.47 -23.64 13.89
N ILE A 162 35.58 -23.78 14.88
CA ILE A 162 35.57 -22.99 16.11
C ILE A 162 35.98 -23.85 17.30
N PHE A 163 37.04 -23.46 17.99
CA PHE A 163 37.46 -24.07 19.26
C PHE A 163 37.03 -23.18 20.42
N ILE A 164 36.36 -23.73 21.44
CA ILE A 164 35.88 -22.95 22.60
C ILE A 164 36.87 -23.06 23.74
N ASP A 165 37.36 -21.91 24.21
CA ASP A 165 38.47 -21.79 25.17
C ASP A 165 39.75 -22.49 24.69
N GLU A 166 40.90 -22.19 25.29
CA GLU A 166 42.19 -22.71 24.85
C GLU A 166 42.16 -24.24 24.75
N ALA A 167 42.19 -24.75 23.52
CA ALA A 167 42.34 -26.16 23.25
C ALA A 167 43.58 -26.64 24.01
N ARG A 168 43.40 -27.56 24.96
CA ARG A 168 44.46 -28.04 25.85
C ARG A 168 45.62 -28.61 25.01
N ASN A 169 46.66 -27.79 24.81
CA ASN A 169 47.98 -28.16 24.31
C ASN A 169 48.02 -29.13 23.13
N ASN A 170 47.59 -28.74 21.92
CA ASN A 170 47.91 -29.45 20.66
C ASN A 170 47.87 -28.54 19.41
N ASP A 171 48.70 -28.84 18.41
CA ASP A 171 48.78 -28.15 17.12
C ASP A 171 47.49 -28.32 16.29
N PRO A 172 46.70 -27.24 16.05
CA PRO A 172 45.44 -27.27 15.29
C PRO A 172 45.55 -27.90 13.91
N LYS A 173 46.74 -27.86 13.28
CA LYS A 173 47.00 -28.38 11.93
C LYS A 173 46.80 -29.89 11.80
N LYS A 174 46.72 -30.62 12.92
CA LYS A 174 46.45 -32.06 12.94
C LYS A 174 44.97 -32.40 12.79
N ASN A 175 44.06 -31.43 12.87
CA ASN A 175 42.62 -31.65 12.75
C ASN A 175 42.19 -31.85 11.29
N THR A 176 41.48 -32.95 10.99
CA THR A 176 41.04 -33.28 9.63
C THR A 176 39.98 -32.31 9.09
N CYS A 177 39.03 -31.87 9.92
CA CYS A 177 38.01 -30.89 9.54
C CYS A 177 38.65 -29.56 9.15
N LEU A 178 39.75 -29.18 9.84
CA LEU A 178 40.49 -27.97 9.51
C LEU A 178 41.05 -28.01 8.09
N LYS A 179 41.51 -29.17 7.61
CA LYS A 179 42.01 -29.33 6.23
C LYS A 179 40.89 -29.16 5.20
N MET A 180 39.70 -29.73 5.45
CA MET A 180 38.53 -29.54 4.59
C MET A 180 38.09 -28.08 4.53
N CYS A 181 38.14 -27.38 5.67
CA CYS A 181 37.86 -25.95 5.76
C CYS A 181 39.04 -25.08 5.33
N GLY A 182 39.99 -25.57 4.52
CA GLY A 182 41.09 -24.76 3.98
C GLY A 182 42.02 -24.12 5.03
N GLY A 183 42.14 -24.70 6.23
CA GLY A 183 42.94 -24.15 7.33
C GLY A 183 42.22 -23.09 8.18
N ARG A 184 40.96 -22.78 7.89
CA ARG A 184 40.18 -21.73 8.55
C ARG A 184 39.71 -22.18 9.93
N HIS A 185 40.23 -21.52 10.97
CA HIS A 185 39.78 -21.73 12.34
C HIS A 185 39.82 -20.47 13.19
N HIS A 186 39.09 -20.50 14.30
CA HIS A 186 39.12 -19.48 15.33
C HIS A 186 39.00 -20.09 16.73
N ILE A 187 39.75 -19.53 17.67
CA ILE A 187 39.63 -19.88 19.09
C ILE A 187 38.72 -18.82 19.70
N LEU A 188 37.53 -19.25 20.11
CA LEU A 188 36.48 -18.41 20.65
C LEU A 188 36.61 -18.36 22.17
N HIS A 189 37.15 -17.25 22.66
CA HIS A 189 37.08 -16.83 24.05
C HIS A 189 35.83 -15.98 24.29
N ASN A 190 35.36 -15.96 25.54
CA ASN A 190 34.27 -15.10 26.00
C ASN A 190 34.73 -13.63 26.18
N THR A 191 35.33 -13.05 25.13
CA THR A 191 35.84 -11.68 25.10
C THR A 191 35.42 -10.98 23.81
N ASP A 192 35.21 -9.67 23.90
CA ASP A 192 34.78 -8.86 22.75
C ASP A 192 35.82 -8.86 21.62
N GLU A 193 37.10 -8.86 21.97
CA GLU A 193 38.20 -8.95 21.02
C GLU A 193 38.17 -10.27 20.23
N SER A 194 37.87 -11.39 20.90
CA SER A 194 37.74 -12.70 20.28
C SER A 194 36.57 -12.74 19.30
N VAL A 195 35.40 -12.22 19.67
CA VAL A 195 34.22 -12.17 18.80
C VAL A 195 34.46 -11.25 17.59
N ASN A 196 35.06 -10.08 17.80
CA ASN A 196 35.39 -9.17 16.71
C ASN A 196 36.42 -9.79 15.73
N LYS A 197 37.41 -10.53 16.24
CA LYS A 197 38.36 -11.29 15.40
C LYS A 197 37.67 -12.37 14.57
N LEU A 198 36.64 -13.04 15.11
CA LEU A 198 35.84 -14.01 14.36
C LEU A 198 35.15 -13.32 13.15
N PHE A 199 34.53 -12.16 13.36
CA PHE A 199 33.85 -11.42 12.28
C PHE A 199 34.83 -11.01 11.18
N LYS A 200 35.98 -10.45 11.55
CA LYS A 200 37.04 -10.12 10.58
C LYS A 200 37.55 -11.33 9.80
N LYS A 201 37.68 -12.50 10.45
CA LYS A 201 38.08 -13.74 9.77
C LYS A 201 37.02 -14.23 8.80
N GLN A 202 35.74 -14.08 9.14
CA GLN A 202 34.65 -14.41 8.21
C GLN A 202 34.68 -13.48 6.99
N GLU A 203 34.86 -12.18 7.17
CA GLU A 203 34.96 -11.23 6.05
C GLU A 203 36.14 -11.54 5.14
N ALA A 204 37.32 -11.79 5.73
CA ALA A 204 38.51 -12.17 4.98
C ALA A 204 38.33 -13.49 4.21
N MET A 205 37.54 -14.42 4.76
CA MET A 205 37.21 -15.70 4.12
C MET A 205 36.40 -15.51 2.84
N THR A 206 35.53 -14.50 2.76
CA THR A 206 34.61 -14.30 1.63
C THR A 206 34.96 -13.11 0.73
N GLN A 207 36.00 -12.33 1.05
CA GLN A 207 36.40 -11.12 0.33
C GLN A 207 36.70 -11.31 -1.18
N TRP A 208 37.19 -12.49 -1.57
CA TRP A 208 37.55 -12.82 -2.95
C TRP A 208 36.45 -13.58 -3.69
N LYS A 209 35.33 -13.88 -3.02
CA LYS A 209 34.17 -14.57 -3.61
C LYS A 209 33.24 -13.56 -4.30
N SER A 210 32.39 -14.07 -5.18
CA SER A 210 31.32 -13.29 -5.80
C SER A 210 30.25 -12.84 -4.79
N SER A 211 30.18 -13.50 -3.63
CA SER A 211 29.24 -13.20 -2.55
C SER A 211 29.84 -13.40 -1.17
N ASN A 212 29.46 -12.52 -0.26
CA ASN A 212 29.86 -12.55 1.15
C ASN A 212 29.13 -13.64 1.96
N PHE A 213 28.08 -14.25 1.40
CA PHE A 213 27.32 -15.36 1.98
C PHE A 213 27.19 -16.52 1.01
N PHE A 214 27.02 -17.72 1.55
CA PHE A 214 26.78 -18.93 0.78
C PHE A 214 25.32 -19.01 0.34
N THR A 215 25.08 -19.43 -0.91
CA THR A 215 23.75 -19.87 -1.35
C THR A 215 23.87 -20.96 -2.42
N ASN A 216 23.05 -22.00 -2.31
CA ASN A 216 22.98 -23.06 -3.32
C ASN A 216 22.04 -22.72 -4.51
N ASN A 217 21.28 -21.63 -4.40
CA ASN A 217 20.21 -21.29 -5.34
C ASN A 217 20.50 -20.01 -6.15
N TRP A 218 21.74 -19.80 -6.59
CA TRP A 218 22.14 -18.64 -7.39
C TRP A 218 21.28 -18.43 -8.65
N ASP A 219 20.83 -19.51 -9.30
CA ASP A 219 19.96 -19.41 -10.47
C ASP A 219 18.57 -18.90 -10.12
N PHE A 220 18.04 -19.27 -8.96
CA PHE A 220 16.78 -18.73 -8.45
C PHE A 220 16.92 -17.23 -8.17
N PHE A 221 18.00 -16.79 -7.51
CA PHE A 221 18.27 -15.37 -7.26
C PHE A 221 18.39 -14.59 -8.57
N ARG A 222 19.23 -15.04 -9.50
CA ARG A 222 19.40 -14.37 -10.81
C ARG A 222 18.09 -14.29 -11.60
N LYS A 223 17.27 -15.34 -11.58
CA LYS A 223 15.99 -15.36 -12.30
C LYS A 223 14.96 -14.45 -11.65
N THR A 224 14.91 -14.44 -10.32
CA THR A 224 14.01 -13.60 -9.52
C THR A 224 14.39 -12.12 -9.65
N GLU A 225 15.68 -11.81 -9.56
CA GLU A 225 16.23 -10.48 -9.76
C GLU A 225 15.90 -9.95 -11.16
N LYS A 226 16.16 -10.75 -12.22
CA LYS A 226 15.78 -10.38 -13.59
C LYS A 226 14.27 -10.16 -13.76
N TYR A 227 13.44 -10.99 -13.11
CA TYR A 227 11.99 -10.82 -13.16
C TYR A 227 11.57 -9.48 -12.51
N PHE A 228 12.07 -9.19 -11.32
CA PHE A 228 11.77 -7.94 -10.63
C PHE A 228 12.32 -6.75 -11.41
N GLU A 229 13.56 -6.80 -11.90
CA GLU A 229 14.14 -5.72 -12.69
C GLU A 229 13.32 -5.44 -13.96
N ALA A 230 12.81 -6.48 -14.62
CA ALA A 230 11.90 -6.33 -15.75
C ALA A 230 10.56 -5.70 -15.35
N GLU A 231 9.96 -6.12 -14.23
CA GLU A 231 8.72 -5.51 -13.71
C GLU A 231 8.91 -4.04 -13.28
N TYR A 232 10.02 -3.73 -12.60
CA TYR A 232 10.39 -2.35 -12.26
C TYR A 232 10.56 -1.50 -13.52
N LYS A 233 11.32 -1.99 -14.51
CA LYS A 233 11.50 -1.29 -15.80
C LYS A 233 10.17 -1.09 -16.54
N LYS A 234 9.26 -2.08 -16.54
CA LYS A 234 7.91 -1.91 -17.12
C LYS A 234 7.12 -0.82 -16.40
N LYS A 235 7.12 -0.83 -15.06
CA LYS A 235 6.40 0.16 -14.26
C LYS A 235 6.98 1.55 -14.42
N GLU A 236 8.30 1.69 -14.46
CA GLU A 236 9.01 2.94 -14.73
C GLU A 236 8.67 3.46 -16.12
N ASN A 237 8.70 2.61 -17.15
CA ASN A 237 8.34 2.99 -18.51
C ASN A 237 6.87 3.43 -18.59
N LYS A 238 5.95 2.73 -17.93
CA LYS A 238 4.54 3.12 -17.87
C LYS A 238 4.36 4.49 -17.23
N LEU A 239 5.03 4.72 -16.09
CA LEU A 239 5.04 6.02 -15.41
C LEU A 239 5.64 7.12 -16.28
N ARG A 240 6.73 6.84 -17.02
CA ARG A 240 7.33 7.80 -17.95
C ARG A 240 6.39 8.19 -19.09
N ILE A 241 5.67 7.23 -19.67
CA ILE A 241 4.69 7.49 -20.73
C ILE A 241 3.55 8.35 -20.18
N GLU A 242 2.98 7.97 -19.04
CA GLU A 242 1.89 8.71 -18.39
C GLU A 242 2.31 10.13 -17.99
N LEU A 243 3.54 10.30 -17.50
CA LEU A 243 4.10 11.61 -17.17
C LEU A 243 4.27 12.49 -18.42
N ALA A 244 4.66 11.91 -19.55
CA ALA A 244 4.78 12.63 -20.82
C ALA A 244 3.41 13.04 -21.37
N GLU A 245 2.40 12.16 -21.30
CA GLU A 245 1.02 12.46 -21.69
C GLU A 245 0.43 13.58 -20.83
N ASN A 246 0.57 13.49 -19.50
CA ASN A 246 0.12 14.51 -18.57
C ASN A 246 0.81 15.85 -18.80
N LYS A 247 2.12 15.84 -19.09
CA LYS A 247 2.86 17.07 -19.44
C LYS A 247 2.28 17.73 -20.70
N GLN A 248 1.94 16.95 -21.71
CA GLN A 248 1.32 17.46 -22.94
C GLN A 248 -0.09 18.04 -22.67
N ILE A 249 -0.88 17.38 -21.82
CA ILE A 249 -2.21 17.87 -21.41
C ILE A 249 -2.09 19.21 -20.69
N VAL A 250 -1.17 19.32 -19.72
CA VAL A 250 -0.93 20.56 -18.98
C VAL A 250 -0.46 21.69 -19.90
N GLU A 251 0.40 21.40 -20.87
CA GLU A 251 0.85 22.38 -21.87
C GLU A 251 -0.32 22.90 -22.72
N ASN A 252 -1.23 22.00 -23.15
CA ASN A 252 -2.41 22.36 -23.91
C ASN A 252 -3.41 23.18 -23.08
N GLN A 253 -3.69 22.75 -21.84
CA GLN A 253 -4.54 23.49 -20.91
C GLN A 253 -3.99 24.87 -20.59
N LYS A 254 -2.66 24.99 -20.47
CA LYS A 254 -2.01 26.28 -20.25
C LYS A 254 -2.24 27.25 -21.42
N LYS A 255 -2.14 26.75 -22.66
CA LYS A 255 -2.46 27.56 -23.85
C LYS A 255 -3.92 28.01 -23.86
N GLU A 256 -4.87 27.11 -23.57
CA GLU A 256 -6.30 27.48 -23.48
C GLU A 256 -6.58 28.52 -22.39
N ILE A 257 -5.90 28.43 -21.23
CA ILE A 257 -6.00 29.42 -20.16
C ILE A 257 -5.44 30.77 -20.61
N ASP A 258 -4.30 30.78 -21.31
CA ASP A 258 -3.69 32.02 -21.80
C ASP A 258 -4.56 32.67 -22.89
N ASP A 259 -5.14 31.89 -23.80
CA ASP A 259 -6.10 32.36 -24.81
C ASP A 259 -7.38 32.94 -24.16
N MET A 260 -7.91 32.29 -23.12
CA MET A 260 -9.06 32.82 -22.36
C MET A 260 -8.73 34.14 -21.65
N LYS A 261 -7.55 34.26 -21.03
CA LYS A 261 -7.14 35.51 -20.38
C LYS A 261 -7.06 36.67 -21.37
N GLU A 262 -6.48 36.44 -22.56
CA GLU A 262 -6.42 37.47 -23.59
C GLU A 262 -7.83 37.88 -24.07
N LEU A 263 -8.76 36.92 -24.16
CA LEU A 263 -10.15 37.20 -24.50
C LEU A 263 -10.85 38.04 -23.42
N ASP A 264 -10.63 37.70 -22.15
CA ASP A 264 -11.24 38.41 -21.02
C ASP A 264 -10.66 39.83 -20.87
N GLU A 265 -9.35 40.03 -21.07
CA GLU A 265 -8.75 41.38 -21.14
C GLU A 265 -9.39 42.24 -22.25
N LYS A 266 -9.66 41.65 -23.42
CA LYS A 266 -10.37 42.34 -24.52
C LYS A 266 -11.82 42.66 -24.18
N LYS A 267 -12.51 41.77 -23.46
CA LYS A 267 -13.89 42.03 -23.00
C LYS A 267 -13.92 43.13 -21.96
N ASP A 268 -13.01 43.12 -20.98
CA ASP A 268 -12.90 44.15 -19.95
C ASP A 268 -12.62 45.52 -20.56
N ALA A 269 -11.73 45.58 -21.58
CA ALA A 269 -11.48 46.80 -22.33
C ALA A 269 -12.73 47.32 -23.06
N ARG A 270 -13.53 46.42 -23.68
CA ARG A 270 -14.79 46.78 -24.33
C ARG A 270 -15.84 47.27 -23.34
N ILE A 271 -16.00 46.59 -22.21
CA ILE A 271 -16.94 46.99 -21.15
C ILE A 271 -16.57 48.39 -20.67
N LYS A 272 -15.29 48.64 -20.40
CA LYS A 272 -14.83 49.96 -19.95
C LYS A 272 -15.08 51.07 -20.98
N ASP A 273 -14.92 50.79 -22.26
CA ASP A 273 -15.24 51.74 -23.34
C ASP A 273 -16.76 52.01 -23.44
N GLU A 274 -17.59 50.99 -23.29
CA GLU A 274 -19.05 51.13 -23.24
C GLU A 274 -19.52 51.88 -21.98
N GLU A 275 -18.93 51.63 -20.82
CA GLU A 275 -19.22 52.36 -19.57
C GLU A 275 -18.88 53.85 -19.70
N ASN A 276 -17.74 54.18 -20.32
CA ASN A 276 -17.37 55.57 -20.58
C ASN A 276 -18.37 56.25 -21.53
N LYS A 277 -18.76 55.59 -22.62
CA LYS A 277 -19.77 56.12 -23.55
C LYS A 277 -21.13 56.32 -22.86
N LEU A 278 -21.52 55.38 -21.99
CA LEU A 278 -22.75 55.48 -21.23
C LEU A 278 -22.71 56.64 -20.22
N ALA A 279 -21.56 56.84 -19.55
CA ALA A 279 -21.36 57.97 -18.64
C ALA A 279 -21.47 59.31 -19.38
N GLU A 280 -20.81 59.46 -20.54
CA GLU A 280 -20.93 60.65 -21.38
C GLU A 280 -22.37 60.89 -21.84
N SER A 281 -23.10 59.84 -22.21
CA SER A 281 -24.50 59.94 -22.61
C SER A 281 -25.38 60.39 -21.45
N LYS A 282 -25.18 59.86 -20.23
CA LYS A 282 -25.92 60.26 -19.03
C LYS A 282 -25.64 61.71 -18.65
N ASP A 283 -24.41 62.18 -18.80
CA ASP A 283 -24.08 63.58 -18.53
C ASP A 283 -24.71 64.53 -19.56
N ARG A 284 -24.76 64.13 -20.84
CA ARG A 284 -25.53 64.87 -21.87
C ARG A 284 -27.02 64.90 -21.57
N GLU A 285 -27.59 63.78 -21.14
CA GLU A 285 -29.01 63.68 -20.79
C GLU A 285 -29.35 64.59 -19.60
N LYS A 286 -28.55 64.57 -18.52
CA LYS A 286 -28.71 65.50 -17.39
C LYS A 286 -28.66 66.96 -17.83
N LYS A 287 -27.74 67.30 -18.75
CA LYS A 287 -27.62 68.65 -19.28
C LYS A 287 -28.86 69.06 -20.05
N LEU A 288 -29.33 68.21 -20.98
CA LEU A 288 -30.57 68.44 -21.73
C LEU A 288 -31.79 68.55 -20.81
N GLN A 289 -31.86 67.74 -19.76
CA GLN A 289 -32.94 67.80 -18.77
C GLN A 289 -32.93 69.14 -18.02
N SER A 290 -31.76 69.63 -17.60
CA SER A 290 -31.64 70.93 -16.95
C SER A 290 -32.01 72.10 -17.88
N GLU A 291 -31.69 72.01 -19.17
CA GLU A 291 -32.09 73.00 -20.18
C GLU A 291 -33.61 72.97 -20.43
N LEU A 292 -34.22 71.77 -20.47
CA LEU A 292 -35.67 71.58 -20.58
C LEU A 292 -36.41 72.16 -19.37
N ASP A 293 -35.92 71.92 -18.16
CA ASP A 293 -36.54 72.42 -16.93
C ASP A 293 -36.44 73.96 -16.84
N ALA A 294 -35.32 74.54 -17.29
CA ALA A 294 -35.15 75.99 -17.38
C ALA A 294 -36.12 76.62 -18.40
N LEU A 295 -36.32 75.99 -19.56
CA LEU A 295 -37.26 76.45 -20.58
C LEU A 295 -38.71 76.37 -20.09
N LYS A 296 -39.11 75.26 -19.45
CA LYS A 296 -40.44 75.11 -18.84
C LYS A 296 -40.69 76.16 -17.76
N SER A 297 -39.70 76.44 -16.92
CA SER A 297 -39.82 77.50 -15.90
C SER A 297 -40.01 78.88 -16.54
N SER A 298 -39.28 79.17 -17.63
CA SER A 298 -39.46 80.42 -18.38
C SER A 298 -40.81 80.52 -19.07
N GLU A 299 -41.37 79.41 -19.55
CA GLU A 299 -42.69 79.35 -20.19
C GLU A 299 -43.80 79.57 -19.16
N ASN A 300 -43.74 78.88 -18.02
CA ASN A 300 -44.69 79.07 -16.91
C ASN A 300 -44.69 80.53 -16.40
N GLN A 301 -43.51 81.15 -16.28
CA GLN A 301 -43.42 82.58 -15.91
C GLN A 301 -44.07 83.51 -16.95
N LYS A 302 -44.02 83.16 -18.23
CA LYS A 302 -44.69 83.94 -19.29
C LYS A 302 -46.21 83.73 -19.24
N GLU A 303 -46.66 82.50 -19.05
CA GLU A 303 -48.09 82.17 -18.95
C GLU A 303 -48.75 82.84 -17.73
N GLU A 304 -48.04 82.90 -16.61
CA GLU A 304 -48.54 83.54 -15.39
C GLU A 304 -48.63 85.07 -15.53
N LYS A 305 -47.65 85.69 -16.22
CA LYS A 305 -47.74 87.11 -16.62
C LYS A 305 -48.93 87.36 -17.54
N LEU A 306 -49.18 86.48 -18.50
CA LEU A 306 -50.32 86.60 -19.43
C LEU A 306 -51.66 86.48 -18.69
N LYS A 307 -51.77 85.57 -17.71
CA LYS A 307 -52.97 85.42 -16.86
C LYS A 307 -53.24 86.68 -16.04
N GLN A 308 -52.20 87.27 -15.43
CA GLN A 308 -52.33 88.52 -14.68
C GLN A 308 -52.82 89.67 -15.56
N GLU A 309 -52.28 89.78 -16.78
CA GLU A 309 -52.69 90.80 -17.75
C GLU A 309 -54.16 90.62 -18.20
N MET A 310 -54.60 89.37 -18.40
CA MET A 310 -55.97 89.04 -18.76
C MET A 310 -56.97 89.34 -17.61
N THR A 311 -56.60 89.09 -16.35
CA THR A 311 -57.45 89.44 -15.19
C THR A 311 -57.65 90.94 -15.04
N ILE A 312 -56.59 91.73 -15.29
CA ILE A 312 -56.70 93.20 -15.25
C ILE A 312 -57.68 93.68 -16.34
N LEU A 313 -57.63 93.10 -17.54
CA LEU A 313 -58.55 93.44 -18.62
C LEU A 313 -60.01 93.06 -18.30
N GLU A 314 -60.26 91.87 -17.74
CA GLU A 314 -61.61 91.47 -17.32
C GLU A 314 -62.20 92.38 -16.24
N ASP A 315 -61.38 92.82 -15.27
CA ASP A 315 -61.81 93.75 -14.23
C ASP A 315 -62.11 95.13 -14.80
N THR A 316 -61.32 95.61 -15.78
CA THR A 316 -61.64 96.86 -16.49
C THR A 316 -62.93 96.77 -17.32
N GLU A 317 -63.23 95.61 -17.93
CA GLU A 317 -64.47 95.41 -18.67
C GLU A 317 -65.69 95.41 -17.74
N LYS A 318 -65.59 94.76 -16.57
CA LYS A 318 -66.65 94.80 -15.55
C LYS A 318 -66.90 96.20 -15.04
N GLN A 319 -65.84 96.98 -14.84
CA GLN A 319 -65.94 98.36 -14.36
C GLN A 319 -66.66 99.25 -15.39
N LEU A 320 -66.31 99.13 -16.68
CA LEU A 320 -66.99 99.82 -17.77
C LEU A 320 -68.47 99.42 -17.91
N ARG A 321 -68.81 98.14 -17.73
CA ARG A 321 -70.22 97.67 -17.72
C ARG A 321 -71.03 98.32 -16.60
N SER A 322 -70.45 98.46 -15.40
CA SER A 322 -71.14 99.08 -14.26
C SER A 322 -71.41 100.58 -14.47
N GLU A 323 -70.52 101.29 -15.17
CA GLU A 323 -70.74 102.70 -15.54
C GLU A 323 -71.82 102.85 -16.63
N LEU A 324 -71.92 101.87 -17.54
CA LEU A 324 -72.90 101.87 -18.63
C LEU A 324 -74.33 101.62 -18.14
N ASP A 325 -74.49 100.80 -17.11
CA ASP A 325 -75.79 100.54 -16.48
C ASP A 325 -76.27 101.75 -15.65
N ALA A 326 -75.37 102.47 -14.97
CA ALA A 326 -75.70 103.69 -14.22
C ALA A 326 -76.18 104.85 -15.12
N LEU A 327 -75.68 104.94 -16.36
CA LEU A 327 -76.11 105.95 -17.33
C LEU A 327 -77.51 105.67 -17.91
N LYS A 328 -77.86 104.39 -18.09
CA LYS A 328 -79.21 103.98 -18.56
C LYS A 328 -80.30 104.30 -17.54
N ASP A 329 -80.02 104.15 -16.25
CA ASP A 329 -80.99 104.47 -15.20
C ASP A 329 -81.25 105.98 -15.07
N SER A 330 -80.24 106.81 -15.36
CA SER A 330 -80.38 108.27 -15.41
C SER A 330 -81.18 108.78 -16.62
N GLU A 331 -81.28 108.00 -17.69
CA GLU A 331 -82.04 108.34 -18.91
C GLU A 331 -83.54 108.09 -18.71
N ASN A 332 -83.89 106.94 -18.12
CA ASN A 332 -85.28 106.57 -17.83
C ASN A 332 -85.98 107.55 -16.87
N GLN A 333 -85.27 108.15 -15.91
CA GLN A 333 -85.85 109.16 -15.01
C GLN A 333 -86.20 110.50 -15.70
N LYS A 334 -85.55 110.84 -16.82
CA LYS A 334 -85.86 112.07 -17.58
C LYS A 334 -87.04 111.89 -18.54
N GLU A 335 -87.36 110.65 -18.93
CA GLU A 335 -88.40 110.35 -19.91
C GLU A 335 -89.82 110.41 -19.29
N GLU A 336 -89.96 110.15 -17.98
CA GLU A 336 -91.24 110.25 -17.26
C GLU A 336 -91.73 111.70 -17.04
N GLU A 337 -90.82 112.66 -16.83
CA GLU A 337 -91.20 114.07 -16.64
C GLU A 337 -91.70 114.74 -17.94
N LEU A 338 -91.27 114.24 -19.10
CA LEU A 338 -91.67 114.74 -20.43
C LEU A 338 -93.06 114.25 -20.87
N GLN A 339 -93.58 113.16 -20.27
CA GLN A 339 -94.90 112.59 -20.62
C GLN A 339 -96.08 113.31 -19.94
N LYS A 340 -95.87 114.06 -18.86
CA LYS A 340 -96.94 114.87 -18.23
C LYS A 340 -97.30 116.13 -19.01
N LEU A 341 -96.37 116.71 -19.76
CA LEU A 341 -96.57 117.94 -20.54
C LEU A 341 -97.15 117.69 -21.95
N LYS A 342 -97.14 116.44 -22.42
CA LYS A 342 -97.64 116.04 -23.76
C LYS A 342 -99.15 115.78 -23.84
N LYS A 343 -99.88 115.72 -22.73
CA LYS A 343 -101.34 115.47 -22.72
C LYS A 343 -102.21 116.71 -23.01
N GLU A 344 -101.64 117.91 -23.02
CA GLU A 344 -102.37 119.15 -23.37
C GLU A 344 -102.35 119.52 -24.86
N LEU A 345 -101.57 118.82 -25.72
CA LEU A 345 -101.33 119.27 -27.10
C LEU A 345 -101.86 118.36 -28.23
N THR A 346 -102.50 117.23 -27.93
CA THR A 346 -102.93 116.24 -28.94
C THR A 346 -104.44 115.99 -28.93
N ILE A 347 -105.22 117.09 -28.92
CA ILE A 347 -106.61 117.14 -29.40
C ILE A 347 -106.68 117.68 -30.84
N TYR A 348 -105.55 118.07 -31.45
CA TYR A 348 -105.58 118.87 -32.68
C TYR A 348 -104.70 118.36 -33.81
N THR A 349 -104.67 117.07 -34.16
CA THR A 349 -104.50 116.62 -35.56
C THR A 349 -104.24 115.13 -35.62
N GLN A 350 -105.35 114.43 -35.39
CA GLN A 350 -105.74 113.30 -36.19
C GLN A 350 -105.79 113.75 -37.65
N GLU A 351 -104.83 113.33 -38.47
CA GLU A 351 -104.95 113.19 -39.92
C GLU A 351 -103.59 112.82 -40.49
N LYS A 352 -103.60 111.85 -41.40
CA LYS A 352 -102.46 111.37 -42.20
C LYS A 352 -101.73 110.12 -41.68
N ASN A 353 -102.51 109.05 -41.58
CA ASN A 353 -102.28 107.79 -42.29
C ASN A 353 -100.86 107.23 -42.33
N GLU A 354 -100.70 106.11 -41.63
CA GLU A 354 -100.40 104.77 -42.16
C GLU A 354 -99.82 104.64 -43.59
N LEU A 355 -98.89 103.66 -43.66
CA LEU A 355 -98.41 102.88 -44.81
C LEU A 355 -97.17 103.34 -45.59
N SER A 356 -96.09 102.55 -45.41
CA SER A 356 -95.25 101.98 -46.47
C SER A 356 -94.15 101.16 -45.76
N SER A 357 -94.34 99.88 -45.43
CA SER A 357 -94.39 98.69 -46.27
C SER A 357 -93.25 98.57 -47.31
N GLU A 358 -92.43 97.52 -47.10
CA GLU A 358 -91.73 96.68 -48.10
C GLU A 358 -90.45 97.25 -48.76
N LEU A 359 -89.35 96.53 -49.04
CA LEU A 359 -89.03 95.09 -49.02
C LEU A 359 -87.51 94.89 -49.32
N ALA A 360 -86.95 93.77 -48.83
CA ALA A 360 -85.89 92.93 -49.46
C ALA A 360 -84.44 93.49 -49.62
N ALA A 361 -83.34 92.73 -49.51
CA ALA A 361 -83.13 91.29 -49.67
C ALA A 361 -81.73 90.83 -49.16
N LEU A 362 -81.65 89.52 -48.87
CA LEU A 362 -80.54 88.56 -49.08
C LEU A 362 -79.51 88.23 -47.98
N LYS A 363 -79.47 86.91 -47.73
CA LYS A 363 -78.55 86.06 -46.97
C LYS A 363 -77.31 85.69 -47.79
N SER A 364 -76.15 85.65 -47.15
CA SER A 364 -74.99 84.81 -47.49
C SER A 364 -73.93 84.88 -46.39
N SER A 365 -73.56 83.74 -45.78
CA SER A 365 -72.16 83.28 -45.65
C SER A 365 -72.04 82.15 -44.61
N GLU A 366 -72.37 80.96 -45.07
CA GLU A 366 -72.02 79.67 -44.47
C GLU A 366 -70.62 79.30 -44.97
N ASN A 367 -69.55 79.76 -44.31
CA ASN A 367 -68.17 79.52 -44.78
C ASN A 367 -67.09 79.48 -43.68
N GLN A 368 -67.41 79.08 -42.44
CA GLN A 368 -66.41 78.97 -41.37
C GLN A 368 -66.37 77.63 -40.61
N LYS A 369 -66.98 76.55 -41.13
CA LYS A 369 -67.01 75.26 -40.41
C LYS A 369 -66.15 74.13 -40.99
N GLU A 370 -65.51 74.31 -42.15
CA GLU A 370 -64.80 73.21 -42.85
C GLU A 370 -63.28 73.19 -42.61
N GLU A 371 -62.69 74.27 -42.09
CA GLU A 371 -61.23 74.40 -41.92
C GLU A 371 -60.69 73.79 -40.61
N ILE A 372 -61.56 73.60 -39.61
CA ILE A 372 -61.17 73.08 -38.28
C ILE A 372 -61.12 71.53 -38.26
N LEU A 373 -61.82 70.84 -39.17
CA LEU A 373 -61.91 69.37 -39.19
C LEU A 373 -60.70 68.68 -39.85
N GLN A 374 -59.86 69.42 -40.59
CA GLN A 374 -58.66 68.87 -41.26
C GLN A 374 -57.42 68.84 -40.35
N LYS A 375 -57.29 69.75 -39.38
CA LYS A 375 -56.11 69.81 -38.48
C LYS A 375 -56.14 68.72 -37.39
N LEU A 376 -57.32 68.34 -36.90
CA LEU A 376 -57.47 67.27 -35.88
C LEU A 376 -57.16 65.85 -36.40
N LYS A 377 -57.25 65.61 -37.72
CA LYS A 377 -56.98 64.30 -38.32
C LYS A 377 -55.48 64.01 -38.50
N GLN A 378 -54.63 65.04 -38.54
CA GLN A 378 -53.18 64.89 -38.68
C GLN A 378 -52.49 64.52 -37.36
N GLU A 379 -52.96 65.02 -36.21
CA GLU A 379 -52.41 64.66 -34.89
C GLU A 379 -52.74 63.21 -34.48
N LEU A 380 -53.91 62.69 -34.85
CA LEU A 380 -54.33 61.32 -34.53
C LEU A 380 -53.51 60.24 -35.27
N THR A 381 -52.89 60.60 -36.40
CA THR A 381 -52.07 59.72 -37.24
C THR A 381 -50.65 59.55 -36.69
N ILE A 382 -50.12 60.57 -36.01
CA ILE A 382 -48.78 60.55 -35.40
C ILE A 382 -48.78 59.70 -34.11
N TYR A 383 -49.88 59.72 -33.35
CA TYR A 383 -50.04 58.90 -32.14
C TYR A 383 -50.19 57.39 -32.44
N THR A 384 -50.77 57.03 -33.59
CA THR A 384 -50.93 55.63 -34.01
C THR A 384 -49.63 55.01 -34.53
N GLN A 385 -48.69 55.83 -35.00
CA GLN A 385 -47.38 55.37 -35.48
C GLN A 385 -46.40 55.10 -34.33
N LYS A 386 -46.43 55.93 -33.27
CA LYS A 386 -45.59 55.77 -32.08
C LYS A 386 -46.00 54.59 -31.18
N ASN A 387 -47.28 54.21 -31.21
CA ASN A 387 -47.81 53.06 -30.48
C ASN A 387 -47.43 51.71 -31.13
N ASN A 388 -47.10 51.71 -32.43
CA ASN A 388 -46.66 50.52 -33.16
C ASN A 388 -45.15 50.26 -33.03
N GLU A 389 -44.33 51.29 -32.78
CA GLU A 389 -42.90 51.14 -32.49
C GLU A 389 -42.66 50.56 -31.07
N LEU A 390 -43.44 50.97 -30.07
CA LEU A 390 -43.38 50.44 -28.70
C LEU A 390 -43.82 48.95 -28.60
N SER A 391 -44.65 48.50 -29.54
CA SER A 391 -45.08 47.09 -29.67
C SER A 391 -43.95 46.18 -30.20
N SER A 392 -42.95 46.75 -30.91
CA SER A 392 -41.84 45.99 -31.48
C SER A 392 -40.70 45.71 -30.48
N GLU A 393 -40.51 46.57 -29.46
CA GLU A 393 -39.55 46.32 -28.36
C GLU A 393 -40.06 45.29 -27.34
N LEU A 394 -41.38 45.15 -27.18
CA LEU A 394 -42.03 44.15 -26.31
C LEU A 394 -41.87 42.70 -26.83
N VAL A 395 -41.62 42.52 -28.13
CA VAL A 395 -41.38 41.20 -28.76
C VAL A 395 -39.92 40.74 -28.59
N ALA A 396 -38.97 41.65 -28.43
CA ALA A 396 -37.56 41.32 -28.19
C ALA A 396 -37.33 40.75 -26.78
N LEU A 397 -37.99 41.29 -25.75
CA LEU A 397 -37.89 40.79 -24.37
C LEU A 397 -38.45 39.36 -24.20
N LYS A 398 -39.51 39.02 -24.95
CA LYS A 398 -40.17 37.70 -24.96
C LYS A 398 -39.31 36.58 -25.57
N SER A 399 -38.34 36.93 -26.41
CA SER A 399 -37.38 35.98 -26.98
C SER A 399 -36.24 35.60 -26.02
N SER A 400 -35.86 36.50 -25.10
CA SER A 400 -34.84 36.27 -24.07
C SER A 400 -35.35 35.42 -22.89
N GLU A 401 -36.67 35.45 -22.65
CA GLU A 401 -37.36 34.68 -21.62
C GLU A 401 -37.43 33.19 -22.00
N ASN A 402 -37.71 32.88 -23.27
CA ASN A 402 -37.71 31.52 -23.81
C ASN A 402 -36.33 30.84 -23.75
N GLN A 403 -35.22 31.59 -23.90
CA GLN A 403 -33.87 31.02 -23.79
C GLN A 403 -33.49 30.65 -22.34
N LYS A 404 -33.99 31.41 -21.35
CA LYS A 404 -33.79 31.08 -19.93
C LYS A 404 -34.59 29.85 -19.51
N GLU A 405 -35.78 29.66 -20.07
CA GLU A 405 -36.65 28.51 -19.80
C GLU A 405 -36.08 27.20 -20.38
N GLU A 406 -35.43 27.26 -21.55
CA GLU A 406 -34.75 26.12 -22.17
C GLU A 406 -33.50 25.68 -21.38
N ILE A 407 -32.71 26.63 -20.86
CA ILE A 407 -31.57 26.34 -19.97
C ILE A 407 -32.05 25.75 -18.64
N LEU A 408 -33.16 26.27 -18.08
CA LEU A 408 -33.76 25.77 -16.85
C LEU A 408 -34.30 24.33 -17.02
N GLN A 409 -34.81 23.97 -18.20
CA GLN A 409 -35.20 22.59 -18.52
C GLN A 409 -34.01 21.64 -18.62
N LYS A 410 -32.90 22.05 -19.25
CA LYS A 410 -31.66 21.23 -19.36
C LYS A 410 -31.04 20.98 -17.99
N LEU A 411 -30.98 21.99 -17.12
CA LEU A 411 -30.52 21.86 -15.73
C LEU A 411 -31.42 20.92 -14.90
N LYS A 412 -32.75 20.96 -15.08
CA LYS A 412 -33.67 20.03 -14.41
C LYS A 412 -33.47 18.57 -14.88
N GLN A 413 -33.23 18.35 -16.17
CA GLN A 413 -32.92 17.02 -16.70
C GLN A 413 -31.60 16.48 -16.15
N GLU A 414 -30.53 17.28 -16.12
CA GLU A 414 -29.27 16.89 -15.48
C GLU A 414 -29.45 16.56 -14.01
N LEU A 415 -30.19 17.41 -13.27
CA LEU A 415 -30.45 17.16 -11.85
C LEU A 415 -31.16 15.82 -11.64
N THR A 416 -32.12 15.48 -12.52
CA THR A 416 -32.88 14.21 -12.47
C THR A 416 -31.97 13.00 -12.72
N ILE A 417 -31.04 13.11 -13.68
CA ILE A 417 -30.03 12.07 -13.95
C ILE A 417 -29.11 11.89 -12.74
N TYR A 418 -28.67 12.98 -12.11
CA TYR A 418 -27.86 12.91 -10.90
C TYR A 418 -28.60 12.22 -9.73
N THR A 419 -29.90 12.52 -9.52
CA THR A 419 -30.68 11.86 -8.47
C THR A 419 -30.84 10.36 -8.73
N GLN A 420 -31.05 9.98 -10.00
CA GLN A 420 -31.22 8.58 -10.38
C GLN A 420 -29.92 7.80 -10.21
N LYS A 421 -28.80 8.38 -10.63
CA LYS A 421 -27.46 7.80 -10.45
C LYS A 421 -27.07 7.68 -8.98
N ASN A 422 -27.48 8.64 -8.14
CA ASN A 422 -27.24 8.58 -6.69
C ASN A 422 -28.06 7.47 -6.01
N ASN A 423 -29.28 7.20 -6.49
CA ASN A 423 -30.10 6.09 -6.01
C ASN A 423 -29.55 4.72 -6.44
N GLU A 424 -29.02 4.60 -7.65
CA GLU A 424 -28.30 3.40 -8.13
C GLU A 424 -27.02 3.17 -7.31
N LEU A 425 -26.24 4.21 -7.04
CA LEU A 425 -25.05 4.09 -6.19
C LEU A 425 -25.42 3.68 -4.75
N SER A 426 -26.57 4.14 -4.24
CA SER A 426 -27.09 3.72 -2.93
C SER A 426 -27.50 2.25 -2.91
N SER A 427 -28.10 1.72 -3.98
CA SER A 427 -28.49 0.31 -4.04
C SER A 427 -27.29 -0.62 -4.20
N GLU A 428 -26.27 -0.20 -4.96
CA GLU A 428 -24.99 -0.91 -5.06
C GLU A 428 -24.24 -0.94 -3.72
N LEU A 429 -24.27 0.16 -2.96
CA LEU A 429 -23.65 0.23 -1.64
C LEU A 429 -24.31 -0.76 -0.65
N ASP A 430 -25.63 -0.92 -0.71
CA ASP A 430 -26.34 -1.85 0.16
C ASP A 430 -26.15 -3.32 -0.26
N ALA A 431 -26.00 -3.59 -1.56
CA ALA A 431 -25.59 -4.90 -2.06
C ALA A 431 -24.18 -5.28 -1.59
N LEU A 432 -23.24 -4.33 -1.63
CA LEU A 432 -21.86 -4.54 -1.15
C LEU A 432 -21.81 -4.82 0.36
N LYS A 433 -22.61 -4.12 1.17
CA LYS A 433 -22.72 -4.41 2.62
C LYS A 433 -23.26 -5.82 2.89
N SER A 434 -24.21 -6.28 2.07
CA SER A 434 -24.76 -7.64 2.18
C SER A 434 -23.70 -8.70 1.88
N ILE A 435 -22.91 -8.51 0.81
CA ILE A 435 -21.79 -9.39 0.44
C ILE A 435 -20.73 -9.40 1.54
N GLU A 436 -20.36 -8.25 2.09
CA GLU A 436 -19.39 -8.14 3.19
C GLU A 436 -19.86 -8.95 4.42
N SER A 437 -21.15 -8.88 4.74
CA SER A 437 -21.72 -9.63 5.87
C SER A 437 -21.71 -11.15 5.63
N GLN A 438 -21.95 -11.60 4.40
CA GLN A 438 -21.87 -13.02 4.02
C GLN A 438 -20.42 -13.54 4.07
N MET A 439 -19.46 -12.75 3.58
CA MET A 439 -18.04 -13.12 3.64
C MET A 439 -17.54 -13.29 5.07
N LYS A 440 -17.94 -12.40 6.00
CA LYS A 440 -17.58 -12.51 7.42
C LYS A 440 -18.09 -13.79 8.07
N GLU A 441 -19.30 -14.23 7.72
CA GLU A 441 -19.88 -15.46 8.29
C GLU A 441 -19.21 -16.71 7.71
N MET A 442 -18.89 -16.75 6.41
CA MET A 442 -18.11 -17.85 5.82
C MET A 442 -16.73 -17.98 6.47
N LEU A 443 -16.03 -16.86 6.67
CA LEU A 443 -14.71 -16.85 7.29
C LEU A 443 -14.73 -17.38 8.74
N LYS A 444 -15.82 -17.08 9.46
CA LYS A 444 -16.05 -17.58 10.82
C LYS A 444 -16.29 -19.10 10.84
N GLN A 445 -17.02 -19.64 9.86
CA GLN A 445 -17.24 -21.08 9.73
C GLN A 445 -15.94 -21.83 9.38
N GLU A 446 -15.11 -21.29 8.48
CA GLU A 446 -13.78 -21.86 8.17
C GLU A 446 -12.87 -21.88 9.40
N MET A 447 -12.84 -20.81 10.19
CA MET A 447 -12.05 -20.76 11.42
C MET A 447 -12.46 -21.84 12.43
N ILE A 448 -13.76 -22.15 12.55
CA ILE A 448 -14.25 -23.21 13.43
C ILE A 448 -13.80 -24.58 12.91
N SER A 449 -13.94 -24.83 11.60
CA SER A 449 -13.49 -26.07 10.96
C SER A 449 -11.98 -26.32 11.16
N HIS A 450 -11.14 -25.30 10.92
CA HIS A 450 -9.70 -25.40 11.13
C HIS A 450 -9.34 -25.68 12.59
N LYS A 451 -10.04 -25.06 13.54
CA LYS A 451 -9.82 -25.28 14.97
C LYS A 451 -10.18 -26.70 15.40
N ASP A 452 -11.19 -27.30 14.79
CA ASP A 452 -11.57 -28.69 15.09
C ASP A 452 -10.63 -29.70 14.41
N GLN A 453 -10.13 -29.40 13.19
CA GLN A 453 -9.05 -30.18 12.57
C GLN A 453 -7.75 -30.15 13.40
N GLU A 454 -7.40 -29.00 13.96
CA GLU A 454 -6.21 -28.85 14.80
C GLU A 454 -6.31 -29.68 16.09
N LYS A 455 -7.49 -29.73 16.73
CA LYS A 455 -7.72 -30.61 17.89
C LYS A 455 -7.59 -32.09 17.52
N GLN A 456 -8.11 -32.49 16.35
CA GLN A 456 -8.02 -33.88 15.90
C GLN A 456 -6.57 -34.27 15.63
N LEU A 457 -5.81 -33.43 14.91
CA LEU A 457 -4.38 -33.65 14.66
C LEU A 457 -3.57 -33.71 15.96
N HIS A 458 -3.91 -32.89 16.96
CA HIS A 458 -3.26 -32.93 18.27
C HIS A 458 -3.52 -34.26 18.99
N SER A 459 -4.75 -34.78 18.94
CA SER A 459 -5.10 -36.09 19.49
C SER A 459 -4.32 -37.21 18.82
N ASP A 460 -4.23 -37.20 17.48
CA ASP A 460 -3.52 -38.22 16.71
C ASP A 460 -2.00 -38.20 16.97
N LEU A 461 -1.41 -37.00 17.13
CA LEU A 461 0.00 -36.83 17.53
C LEU A 461 0.29 -37.43 18.91
N VAL A 462 -0.61 -37.23 19.88
CA VAL A 462 -0.46 -37.81 21.23
C VAL A 462 -0.52 -39.33 21.17
N ALA A 463 -1.45 -39.90 20.39
CA ALA A 463 -1.55 -41.34 20.19
C ALA A 463 -0.28 -41.93 19.54
N LEU A 464 0.23 -41.30 18.47
CA LEU A 464 1.46 -41.75 17.80
C LEU A 464 2.68 -41.70 18.73
N LYS A 465 2.82 -40.64 19.53
CA LYS A 465 3.93 -40.52 20.49
C LYS A 465 3.90 -41.60 21.57
N SER A 466 2.71 -41.99 22.03
CA SER A 466 2.57 -43.12 22.97
C SER A 466 2.95 -44.46 22.33
N SER A 467 2.62 -44.69 21.06
CA SER A 467 3.03 -45.89 20.32
C SER A 467 4.53 -45.94 20.07
N GLU A 468 5.16 -44.80 19.78
CA GLU A 468 6.60 -44.68 19.61
C GLU A 468 7.35 -45.05 20.90
N ASN A 469 6.92 -44.52 22.04
CA ASN A 469 7.48 -44.86 23.35
C ASN A 469 7.38 -46.37 23.65
N GLN A 470 6.27 -47.02 23.30
CA GLN A 470 6.11 -48.47 23.46
C GLN A 470 7.09 -49.26 22.58
N LYS A 471 7.31 -48.81 21.34
CA LYS A 471 8.29 -49.43 20.42
C LYS A 471 9.72 -49.28 20.93
N GLU A 472 10.07 -48.13 21.51
CA GLU A 472 11.39 -47.92 22.11
C GLU A 472 11.62 -48.85 23.31
N GLU A 473 10.61 -49.05 24.16
CA GLU A 473 10.71 -49.97 25.30
C GLU A 473 10.94 -51.43 24.85
N ILE A 474 10.22 -51.86 23.81
CA ILE A 474 10.40 -53.20 23.21
C ILE A 474 11.80 -53.32 22.59
N LEU A 475 12.28 -52.27 21.90
CA LEU A 475 13.61 -52.27 21.29
C LEU A 475 14.72 -52.35 22.34
N GLN A 476 14.56 -51.71 23.50
CA GLN A 476 15.50 -51.83 24.62
C GLN A 476 15.55 -53.25 25.18
N LYS A 477 14.40 -53.90 25.37
CA LYS A 477 14.33 -55.31 25.83
C LYS A 477 15.04 -56.26 24.86
N LEU A 478 14.79 -56.11 23.55
CA LEU A 478 15.46 -56.91 22.52
C LEU A 478 16.98 -56.70 22.50
N LYS A 479 17.47 -55.46 22.69
CA LYS A 479 18.91 -55.18 22.76
C LYS A 479 19.57 -55.84 23.97
N GLN A 480 18.88 -55.88 25.12
CA GLN A 480 19.37 -56.57 26.31
C GLN A 480 19.48 -58.08 26.07
N GLU A 481 18.44 -58.71 25.50
CA GLU A 481 18.48 -60.13 25.14
C GLU A 481 19.62 -60.45 24.17
N LEU A 482 19.80 -59.64 23.12
CA LEU A 482 20.89 -59.82 22.15
C LEU A 482 22.28 -59.76 22.82
N THR A 483 22.44 -58.90 23.82
CA THR A 483 23.69 -58.77 24.59
C THR A 483 23.98 -60.05 25.38
N ILE A 484 22.95 -60.62 26.02
CA ILE A 484 23.05 -61.89 26.75
C ILE A 484 23.42 -63.04 25.80
N TYR A 485 22.76 -63.13 24.64
CA TYR A 485 23.10 -64.15 23.64
C TYR A 485 24.53 -64.02 23.13
N THR A 486 25.01 -62.79 22.93
CA THR A 486 26.38 -62.54 22.48
C THR A 486 27.40 -62.97 23.53
N GLN A 487 27.15 -62.66 24.81
CA GLN A 487 28.00 -63.12 25.92
C GLN A 487 28.06 -64.65 25.99
N LYS A 488 26.90 -65.30 25.95
CA LYS A 488 26.82 -66.77 25.99
C LYS A 488 27.52 -67.42 24.79
N ASN A 489 27.44 -66.81 23.61
CA ASN A 489 28.13 -67.30 22.41
C ASN A 489 29.66 -67.15 22.54
N ASN A 490 30.13 -66.07 23.16
CA ASN A 490 31.57 -65.88 23.43
C ASN A 490 32.08 -66.89 24.47
N GLU A 491 31.30 -67.17 25.52
CA GLU A 491 31.61 -68.21 26.51
C GLU A 491 31.73 -69.58 25.81
N LEU A 492 30.73 -69.95 25.01
CA LEU A 492 30.74 -71.21 24.26
C LEU A 492 31.93 -71.31 23.28
N SER A 493 32.31 -70.20 22.64
CA SER A 493 33.50 -70.13 21.79
C SER A 493 34.78 -70.38 22.60
N SER A 494 34.88 -69.83 23.80
CA SER A 494 36.05 -70.03 24.68
C SER A 494 36.15 -71.48 25.18
N GLU A 495 35.01 -72.11 25.50
CA GLU A 495 34.96 -73.53 25.86
C GLU A 495 35.37 -74.42 24.68
N LEU A 496 34.92 -74.09 23.47
CA LEU A 496 35.29 -74.81 22.25
C LEU A 496 36.80 -74.75 21.99
N ASP A 497 37.44 -73.60 22.20
CA ASP A 497 38.88 -73.44 22.03
C ASP A 497 39.67 -74.19 23.10
N ALA A 498 39.16 -74.24 24.34
CA ALA A 498 39.75 -75.07 25.40
C ALA A 498 39.69 -76.56 25.06
N LEU A 499 38.55 -77.05 24.54
CA LEU A 499 38.39 -78.44 24.11
C LEU A 499 39.34 -78.80 22.95
N LYS A 500 39.49 -77.93 21.94
CA LYS A 500 40.46 -78.13 20.85
C LYS A 500 41.89 -78.23 21.38
N SER A 501 42.25 -77.43 22.39
CA SER A 501 43.56 -77.49 23.03
C SER A 501 43.79 -78.85 23.70
N ILE A 502 42.80 -79.35 24.44
CA ILE A 502 42.86 -80.67 25.08
C ILE A 502 42.97 -81.78 24.04
N GLU A 503 42.18 -81.73 22.95
CA GLU A 503 42.24 -82.70 21.86
C GLU A 503 43.65 -82.75 21.24
N ASN A 504 44.26 -81.58 21.00
CA ASN A 504 45.62 -81.51 20.46
C ASN A 504 46.65 -82.11 21.44
N GLN A 505 46.52 -81.84 22.74
CA GLN A 505 47.39 -82.46 23.75
C GLN A 505 47.23 -83.99 23.78
N MET A 506 46.01 -84.50 23.67
CA MET A 506 45.76 -85.94 23.61
C MET A 506 46.36 -86.58 22.35
N LYS A 507 46.21 -85.94 21.18
CA LYS A 507 46.83 -86.41 19.93
C LYS A 507 48.35 -86.49 20.03
N GLU A 508 49.00 -85.52 20.68
CA GLU A 508 50.45 -85.56 20.89
C GLU A 508 50.88 -86.65 21.87
N LYS A 509 50.14 -86.84 22.98
CA LYS A 509 50.40 -87.97 23.89
C LYS A 509 50.27 -89.31 23.15
N LEU A 510 49.24 -89.46 22.32
CA LEU A 510 49.03 -90.68 21.54
C LEU A 510 50.18 -90.93 20.54
N LYS A 511 50.66 -89.88 19.85
CA LYS A 511 51.84 -89.97 18.98
C LYS A 511 53.09 -90.42 19.75
N GLN A 512 53.32 -89.86 20.93
CA GLN A 512 54.46 -90.24 21.78
C GLN A 512 54.37 -91.71 22.21
N GLU A 513 53.20 -92.18 22.66
CA GLU A 513 53.00 -93.60 22.96
C GLU A 513 53.22 -94.48 21.74
N MET A 514 52.73 -94.07 20.58
CA MET A 514 52.89 -94.84 19.34
C MET A 514 54.37 -94.96 18.92
N ILE A 515 55.20 -93.94 19.19
CA ILE A 515 56.65 -94.01 19.01
C ILE A 515 57.25 -95.05 19.97
N ILE A 516 56.89 -95.01 21.26
CA ILE A 516 57.36 -95.98 22.26
C ILE A 516 56.98 -97.41 21.86
N TYR A 517 55.76 -97.63 21.37
CA TYR A 517 55.33 -98.95 20.88
C TYR A 517 56.16 -99.41 19.68
N LYS A 518 56.41 -98.54 18.70
CA LYS A 518 57.27 -98.87 17.54
C LYS A 518 58.70 -99.18 17.96
N ASP A 519 59.23 -98.48 18.95
CA ASP A 519 60.57 -98.75 19.50
C ASP A 519 60.64 -100.11 20.18
N ARG A 520 59.63 -100.45 21.00
CA ARG A 520 59.51 -101.78 21.60
C ARG A 520 59.39 -102.88 20.56
N GLU A 521 58.60 -102.67 19.51
CA GLU A 521 58.44 -103.65 18.42
C GLU A 521 59.77 -103.87 17.67
N ARG A 522 60.55 -102.81 17.46
CA ARG A 522 61.91 -102.92 16.90
C ARG A 522 62.82 -103.75 17.79
N HIS A 523 62.87 -103.46 19.09
CA HIS A 523 63.66 -104.24 20.05
C HIS A 523 63.27 -105.73 20.05
N LEU A 524 61.96 -106.04 20.04
CA LEU A 524 61.50 -107.43 19.98
C LEU A 524 61.89 -108.14 18.68
N LYS A 525 61.92 -107.43 17.53
CA LYS A 525 62.42 -107.98 16.26
C LYS A 525 63.92 -108.26 16.34
N ASP A 526 64.69 -107.35 16.91
CA ASP A 526 66.14 -107.52 17.09
C ASP A 526 66.44 -108.71 18.02
N ASP A 527 65.71 -108.83 19.13
CA ASP A 527 65.81 -109.96 20.06
C ASP A 527 65.45 -111.29 19.38
N LYS A 528 64.39 -111.31 18.55
CA LYS A 528 64.02 -112.50 17.76
C LYS A 528 65.12 -112.90 16.78
N ILE A 529 65.73 -111.94 16.07
CA ILE A 529 66.86 -112.20 15.16
C ILE A 529 68.04 -112.77 15.92
N LYS A 530 68.35 -112.22 17.10
CA LYS A 530 69.44 -112.71 17.95
C LYS A 530 69.21 -114.15 18.40
N LEU A 531 68.00 -114.46 18.90
CA LEU A 531 67.61 -115.81 19.28
C LEU A 531 67.65 -116.79 18.08
N GLN A 532 67.23 -116.36 16.89
CA GLN A 532 67.34 -117.18 15.69
C GLN A 532 68.79 -117.53 15.37
N ARG A 533 69.71 -116.56 15.44
CA ARG A 533 71.15 -116.81 15.26
C ARG A 533 71.71 -117.78 16.31
N GLU A 534 71.35 -117.62 17.58
CA GLU A 534 71.77 -118.53 18.66
C GLU A 534 71.26 -119.96 18.42
N VAL A 535 69.99 -120.12 18.02
CA VAL A 535 69.42 -121.44 17.67
C VAL A 535 70.14 -122.06 16.48
N GLU A 536 70.50 -121.28 15.46
CA GLU A 536 71.19 -121.75 14.26
C GLU A 536 72.62 -122.17 14.58
N GLN A 537 73.31 -121.44 15.45
CA GLN A 537 74.63 -121.77 15.98
C GLN A 537 74.58 -123.06 16.83
N LEU A 538 73.56 -123.22 17.68
CA LEU A 538 73.34 -124.46 18.43
C LEU A 538 73.05 -125.66 17.50
N LYS A 539 72.32 -125.46 16.40
CA LYS A 539 72.08 -126.50 15.39
C LYS A 539 73.37 -126.89 14.64
N GLN A 540 74.27 -125.95 14.36
CA GLN A 540 75.58 -126.24 13.79
C GLN A 540 76.46 -127.02 14.76
N ASN A 541 76.51 -126.62 16.03
CA ASN A 541 77.28 -127.34 17.07
C ASN A 541 76.78 -128.77 17.33
N LYS A 542 75.51 -129.08 17.02
CA LYS A 542 74.93 -130.42 17.15
C LYS A 542 75.16 -131.32 15.91
N LYS A 543 75.62 -130.74 14.79
CA LYS A 543 75.94 -131.46 13.55
C LYS A 543 77.43 -131.81 13.42
N GLN A 544 78.29 -131.12 14.16
CA GLN A 544 79.67 -131.54 14.46
C GLN A 544 79.65 -132.59 15.56
#